data_AF-A0A951RFW6-F1
#
_entry.id   AF-A0A951RFW6-F1
#
_cell.length_a   1.000
_cell.length_b   1.000
_cell.length_c   1.000
_cell.angle_alpha   90.00
_cell.angle_beta   90.00
_cell.angle_gamma   90.00
#
_symmetry.space_group_name_H-M   'P 1'
#
loop_
_entity.id
_entity.type
_entity.pdbx_description
1 polymer ?
#
loop_
_entity_poly.entity_id
_entity_poly.type
_entity_poly.pdbx_seq_one_letter_code
_entity_poly.pdbx_strand_id
1 'polypeptide(L)'
;MEIIQENINLNNLDKSQWESHRFEQIAKSISERVEPTQTDLDIYVGLEHLDAEDIHIRRFGKREDVSGTKLRCYPGDVIFGRRRAYQRKAAVVNFDGFCSAHSLVLRPNPKVIDPQLFPFFLHSDQFMHRAVDISVGSLSPTINWGTLKKEKFLLPPKDQQARLASLLWALDEVMEREREVLEGLEKAASSYFFNVITKGENFNEKSIKYKSIIYPSSWQVVHLDSLVEKISNGISETQNNNKKGLKVTRIETISNGTIEINKVGFIETKMDYSKYKLQVGDILFSHINS
;
A
#
# COMPACT_ATOMS: atom_id res chain seq x y z
N MET A 1 21.68 36.64 9.40
CA MET A 1 22.53 35.61 8.78
C MET A 1 21.79 35.20 7.51
N GLU A 2 22.08 35.89 6.41
CA GLU A 2 21.41 35.65 5.11
C GLU A 2 21.90 34.31 4.57
N ILE A 3 21.05 33.29 4.64
CA ILE A 3 21.24 32.08 3.84
C ILE A 3 20.85 32.47 2.43
N ILE A 4 21.84 32.73 1.59
CA ILE A 4 21.65 32.82 0.14
C ILE A 4 21.14 31.44 -0.30
N GLN A 5 19.82 31.30 -0.41
CA GLN A 5 19.18 30.19 -1.09
C GLN A 5 19.45 30.36 -2.58
N GLU A 6 20.61 29.90 -3.04
CA GLU A 6 20.72 29.56 -4.45
C GLU A 6 19.65 28.49 -4.72
N ASN A 7 18.73 28.77 -5.64
CA ASN A 7 17.74 27.80 -6.05
C ASN A 7 18.46 26.67 -6.81
N ILE A 8 18.25 25.42 -6.39
CA ILE A 8 18.76 24.27 -7.16
C ILE A 8 17.98 24.19 -8.47
N ASN A 9 18.68 24.30 -9.60
CA ASN A 9 18.10 24.01 -10.90
C ASN A 9 18.06 22.49 -11.13
N LEU A 10 16.93 21.86 -10.80
CA LEU A 10 16.73 20.42 -10.95
C LEU A 10 16.82 19.93 -12.40
N ASN A 11 16.50 20.79 -13.37
CA ASN A 11 16.55 20.45 -14.80
C ASN A 11 17.97 20.47 -15.37
N ASN A 12 18.91 21.11 -14.67
CA ASN A 12 20.30 21.23 -15.12
C ASN A 12 21.26 21.21 -13.92
N LEU A 13 21.30 20.09 -13.21
CA LEU A 13 22.25 19.87 -12.12
C LEU A 13 23.67 19.78 -12.68
N ASP A 14 24.55 20.69 -12.24
CA ASP A 14 25.97 20.53 -12.51
C ASP A 14 26.51 19.30 -11.76
N LYS A 15 27.03 18.34 -12.54
CA LYS A 15 27.62 17.09 -12.03
C LYS A 15 29.15 17.09 -12.12
N SER A 16 29.77 18.22 -12.47
CA SER A 16 31.22 18.33 -12.65
C SER A 16 32.02 17.98 -11.39
N GLN A 17 31.45 18.26 -10.21
CA GLN A 17 32.04 17.99 -8.90
C GLN A 17 31.56 16.68 -8.26
N TRP A 18 30.80 15.84 -8.98
CA TRP A 18 30.31 14.60 -8.41
C TRP A 18 31.39 13.53 -8.43
N GLU A 19 31.46 12.73 -7.36
CA GLU A 19 32.46 11.68 -7.21
C GLU A 19 31.84 10.28 -7.29
N SER A 20 32.58 9.35 -7.88
CA SER A 20 32.16 7.96 -8.01
C SER A 20 32.63 7.15 -6.80
N HIS A 21 31.70 6.55 -6.06
CA HIS A 21 31.98 5.69 -4.92
C HIS A 21 31.49 4.26 -5.18
N ARG A 22 32.24 3.25 -4.71
CA ARG A 22 31.71 1.88 -4.59
C ARG A 22 30.63 1.84 -3.53
N PHE A 23 29.62 0.99 -3.70
CA PHE A 23 28.50 0.93 -2.76
C PHE A 23 28.93 0.54 -1.33
N GLU A 24 29.98 -0.26 -1.17
CA GLU A 24 30.55 -0.57 0.17
C GLU A 24 31.14 0.65 0.89
N GLN A 25 31.47 1.73 0.17
CA GLN A 25 31.87 3.01 0.76
C GLN A 25 30.65 3.84 1.18
N ILE A 26 29.53 3.69 0.47
CA ILE A 26 28.26 4.42 0.67
C ILE A 26 27.48 3.83 1.85
N ALA A 27 27.37 2.51 1.94
CA ALA A 27 26.59 1.83 2.97
C ALA A 27 27.20 0.49 3.39
N LYS A 28 26.87 0.07 4.61
CA LYS A 28 27.19 -1.26 5.15
C LYS A 28 25.94 -2.14 5.13
N SER A 29 26.11 -3.42 4.81
CA SER A 29 25.06 -4.43 5.03
C SER A 29 25.17 -4.97 6.45
N ILE A 30 24.13 -4.77 7.24
CA ILE A 30 24.02 -5.31 8.60
C ILE A 30 23.48 -6.74 8.50
N SER A 31 24.25 -7.68 9.05
CA SER A 31 23.95 -9.11 8.98
C SER A 31 23.70 -9.74 10.36
N GLU A 32 23.47 -8.91 11.38
CA GLU A 32 23.12 -9.35 12.72
C GLU A 32 21.82 -10.16 12.68
N ARG A 33 21.80 -11.27 13.41
CA ARG A 33 20.76 -12.29 13.32
C ARG A 33 19.93 -12.34 14.60
N VAL A 34 18.64 -12.58 14.41
CA VAL A 34 17.67 -12.72 15.50
C VAL A 34 16.86 -13.99 15.27
N GLU A 35 16.68 -14.79 16.31
CA GLU A 35 15.68 -15.86 16.33
C GLU A 35 14.37 -15.33 16.93
N PRO A 36 13.24 -15.34 16.19
CA PRO A 36 11.96 -14.81 16.68
C PRO A 36 11.50 -15.42 18.01
N THR A 37 11.88 -16.68 18.28
CA THR A 37 11.52 -17.40 19.50
C THR A 37 12.36 -17.03 20.72
N GLN A 38 13.48 -16.33 20.53
CA GLN A 38 14.47 -16.03 21.59
C GLN A 38 14.65 -14.53 21.84
N THR A 39 13.89 -13.67 21.15
CA THR A 39 13.96 -12.21 21.29
C THR A 39 12.72 -11.65 21.97
N ASP A 40 12.91 -10.53 22.65
CA ASP A 40 11.88 -9.65 23.22
C ASP A 40 11.39 -8.59 22.23
N LEU A 41 11.87 -8.60 20.98
CA LEU A 41 11.42 -7.69 19.94
C LEU A 41 10.05 -8.11 19.40
N ASP A 42 9.14 -7.13 19.30
CA ASP A 42 7.78 -7.36 18.82
C ASP A 42 7.59 -7.03 17.33
N ILE A 43 8.39 -6.11 16.79
CA ILE A 43 8.19 -5.56 15.45
C ILE A 43 8.94 -6.37 14.41
N TYR A 44 8.18 -7.06 13.55
CA TYR A 44 8.69 -7.72 12.35
C TYR A 44 8.34 -6.97 11.07
N VAL A 45 9.30 -6.86 10.15
CA VAL A 45 9.07 -6.33 8.78
C VAL A 45 9.42 -7.36 7.70
N GLY A 46 8.39 -7.86 7.04
CA GLY A 46 8.51 -8.66 5.82
C GLY A 46 8.50 -7.83 4.53
N LEU A 47 8.79 -8.44 3.38
CA LEU A 47 8.77 -7.72 2.09
C LEU A 47 7.35 -7.34 1.66
N GLU A 48 6.35 -8.05 2.17
CA GLU A 48 4.91 -7.79 2.02
C GLU A 48 4.45 -6.57 2.80
N HIS A 49 5.21 -6.13 3.80
CA HIS A 49 4.95 -4.98 4.64
C HIS A 49 5.56 -3.67 4.09
N LEU A 50 6.48 -3.80 3.12
CA LEU A 50 7.07 -2.67 2.41
C LEU A 50 6.24 -2.34 1.16
N ASP A 51 5.92 -1.07 0.99
CA ASP A 51 5.26 -0.56 -0.21
C ASP A 51 6.30 -0.16 -1.26
N ALA A 52 5.89 -0.24 -2.53
CA ALA A 52 6.74 0.18 -3.64
C ALA A 52 6.82 1.70 -3.64
N GLU A 53 8.03 2.25 -3.84
CA GLU A 53 8.25 3.71 -3.95
C GLU A 53 7.84 4.51 -2.70
N ASP A 54 7.66 3.85 -1.55
CA ASP A 54 7.37 4.47 -0.26
C ASP A 54 8.58 4.29 0.66
N ILE A 55 9.09 5.39 1.22
CA ILE A 55 10.23 5.37 2.14
C ILE A 55 9.83 5.07 3.58
N HIS A 56 8.52 4.98 3.87
CA HIS A 56 7.99 4.75 5.21
C HIS A 56 7.51 3.31 5.40
N ILE A 57 7.77 2.74 6.57
CA ILE A 57 7.23 1.44 6.97
C ILE A 57 5.92 1.68 7.71
N ARG A 58 4.80 1.23 7.14
CA ARG A 58 3.46 1.48 7.68
C ARG A 58 2.74 0.24 8.17
N ARG A 59 3.28 -0.93 7.82
CA ARG A 59 2.70 -2.23 8.13
C ARG A 59 3.76 -3.06 8.84
N PHE A 60 3.32 -3.83 9.80
CA PHE A 60 4.19 -4.63 10.66
C PHE A 60 3.54 -5.98 10.90
N GLY A 61 4.36 -7.03 10.89
CA GLY A 61 3.98 -8.33 11.40
C GLY A 61 4.46 -8.50 12.84
N LYS A 62 4.09 -9.62 13.45
CA LYS A 62 4.54 -9.98 14.80
C LYS A 62 5.54 -11.12 14.75
N ARG A 63 6.25 -11.31 15.86
CA ARG A 63 7.21 -12.41 16.01
C ARG A 63 6.57 -13.80 15.91
N GLU A 64 5.32 -13.95 16.34
CA GLU A 64 4.59 -15.22 16.29
C GLU A 64 4.25 -15.65 14.86
N ASP A 65 4.22 -14.70 13.92
CA ASP A 65 3.84 -14.95 12.53
C ASP A 65 4.98 -15.54 11.69
N VAL A 66 6.19 -15.66 12.26
CA VAL A 66 7.40 -15.96 11.49
C VAL A 66 8.32 -16.97 12.15
N SER A 67 8.95 -17.80 11.33
CA SER A 67 9.92 -18.80 11.75
C SER A 67 11.29 -18.62 11.08
N GLY A 68 12.32 -19.18 11.72
CA GLY A 68 13.70 -19.16 11.25
C GLY A 68 14.39 -17.80 11.41
N THR A 69 15.72 -17.84 11.34
CA THR A 69 16.58 -16.69 11.62
C THR A 69 16.25 -15.48 10.74
N LYS A 70 16.07 -14.33 11.39
CA LYS A 70 15.80 -13.02 10.78
C LYS A 70 17.01 -12.11 10.86
N LEU A 71 16.90 -10.91 10.28
CA LEU A 71 17.92 -9.87 10.36
C LEU A 71 17.50 -8.81 11.36
N ARG A 72 18.41 -8.38 12.23
CA ARG A 72 18.19 -7.24 13.12
C ARG A 72 18.25 -5.93 12.33
N CYS A 73 17.38 -4.98 12.66
CA CYS A 73 17.44 -3.62 12.16
C CYS A 73 17.21 -2.59 13.28
N TYR A 74 17.82 -1.43 13.14
CA TYR A 74 17.80 -0.36 14.14
C TYR A 74 17.32 0.95 13.52
N PRO A 75 16.89 1.93 14.35
CA PRO A 75 16.60 3.27 13.87
C PRO A 75 17.75 3.86 13.02
N GLY A 76 17.42 4.38 11.85
CA GLY A 76 18.36 4.93 10.88
C GLY A 76 18.91 3.93 9.85
N ASP A 77 18.62 2.64 9.99
CA ASP A 77 18.85 1.67 8.91
C ASP A 77 17.78 1.81 7.81
N VAL A 78 18.08 1.33 6.60
CA VAL A 78 17.10 1.18 5.51
C VAL A 78 16.95 -0.30 5.18
N ILE A 79 15.71 -0.80 5.20
CA ILE A 79 15.40 -2.17 4.74
C ILE A 79 15.17 -2.10 3.23
N PHE A 80 15.99 -2.81 2.48
CA PHE A 80 15.86 -2.93 1.03
C PHE A 80 15.47 -4.36 0.62
N GLY A 81 14.45 -4.48 -0.23
CA GLY A 81 14.02 -5.77 -0.78
C GLY A 81 15.01 -6.31 -1.82
N ARG A 82 15.92 -7.21 -1.42
CA ARG A 82 16.86 -7.82 -2.37
C ARG A 82 16.22 -8.79 -3.36
N ARG A 83 15.00 -9.28 -3.10
CA ARG A 83 14.23 -10.08 -4.07
C ARG A 83 13.33 -9.16 -4.87
N ARG A 84 13.24 -9.38 -6.18
CA ARG A 84 12.42 -8.62 -7.12
C ARG A 84 12.69 -7.11 -7.00
N ALA A 85 13.96 -6.73 -7.15
CA ALA A 85 14.41 -5.35 -7.01
C ALA A 85 13.57 -4.35 -7.81
N TYR A 86 13.07 -4.74 -8.99
CA TYR A 86 12.17 -3.93 -9.82
C TYR A 86 10.91 -3.42 -9.10
N GLN A 87 10.53 -4.00 -7.95
CA GLN A 87 9.42 -3.50 -7.12
C GLN A 87 9.77 -2.25 -6.30
N ARG A 88 11.03 -1.80 -6.30
CA ARG A 88 11.49 -0.57 -5.62
C ARG A 88 11.05 -0.49 -4.16
N LYS A 89 11.23 -1.58 -3.41
CA LYS A 89 10.87 -1.65 -2.00
C LYS A 89 12.07 -1.30 -1.13
N ALA A 90 12.09 -0.09 -0.59
CA ALA A 90 13.13 0.39 0.32
C ALA A 90 12.53 1.38 1.32
N ALA A 91 12.67 1.14 2.62
CA ALA A 91 12.08 2.01 3.64
C ALA A 91 12.96 2.20 4.87
N VAL A 92 12.89 3.39 5.46
CA VAL A 92 13.65 3.79 6.64
C VAL A 92 13.08 3.13 7.88
N VAL A 93 13.97 2.63 8.73
CA VAL A 93 13.64 2.04 10.02
C VAL A 93 13.67 3.14 11.07
N ASN A 94 12.56 3.30 11.80
CA ASN A 94 12.39 4.35 12.83
C ASN A 94 12.22 3.75 14.23
N PHE A 95 12.41 2.44 14.35
CA PHE A 95 12.13 1.63 15.54
C PHE A 95 13.19 0.54 15.67
N ASP A 96 13.18 -0.11 16.82
CA ASP A 96 14.02 -1.26 17.07
C ASP A 96 13.27 -2.54 16.70
N GLY A 97 13.78 -3.33 15.75
CA GLY A 97 13.08 -4.54 15.31
C GLY A 97 13.90 -5.51 14.47
N PHE A 98 13.20 -6.40 13.77
CA PHE A 98 13.84 -7.37 12.88
C PHE A 98 13.04 -7.53 11.59
N CYS A 99 13.71 -7.97 10.54
CA CYS A 99 13.12 -8.06 9.21
C CYS A 99 13.44 -9.38 8.51
N SER A 100 12.76 -9.62 7.40
CA SER A 100 12.95 -10.81 6.57
C SER A 100 14.42 -11.06 6.24
N ALA A 101 14.85 -12.31 6.28
CA ALA A 101 16.16 -12.73 5.78
C ALA A 101 16.33 -12.51 4.26
N HIS A 102 15.23 -12.26 3.55
CA HIS A 102 15.19 -11.86 2.14
C HIS A 102 15.32 -10.35 1.93
N SER A 103 15.65 -9.59 2.97
CA SER A 103 16.00 -8.17 2.89
C SER A 103 17.52 -7.96 2.88
N LEU A 104 17.95 -6.74 2.57
CA LEU A 104 19.24 -6.18 2.97
C LEU A 104 18.95 -5.08 3.98
N VAL A 105 19.58 -5.14 5.16
CA VAL A 105 19.57 -4.03 6.12
C VAL A 105 20.78 -3.17 5.83
N LEU A 106 20.55 -1.95 5.36
CA LEU A 106 21.58 -1.06 4.87
C LEU A 106 21.75 0.13 5.81
N ARG A 107 22.96 0.28 6.36
CA ARG A 107 23.32 1.42 7.19
C ARG A 107 24.16 2.41 6.39
N PRO A 108 23.71 3.66 6.16
CA PRO A 108 24.49 4.64 5.43
C PRO A 108 25.80 4.98 6.16
N ASN A 109 26.83 5.31 5.40
CA ASN A 109 28.09 5.87 5.91
C ASN A 109 28.03 7.40 5.80
N PRO A 110 27.86 8.14 6.92
CA PRO A 110 27.69 9.59 6.90
C PRO A 110 28.85 10.37 6.25
N LYS A 111 30.04 9.76 6.23
CA LYS A 111 31.24 10.33 5.61
C LYS A 111 31.16 10.40 4.09
N VAL A 112 30.31 9.59 3.46
CA VAL A 112 30.19 9.49 1.99
C VAL A 112 28.83 9.97 1.52
N ILE A 113 27.76 9.53 2.17
CA ILE A 113 26.37 9.92 1.83
C ILE A 113 25.69 10.52 3.05
N ASP A 114 24.90 11.57 2.84
CA ASP A 114 24.01 12.11 3.85
C ASP A 114 22.96 11.04 4.20
N PRO A 115 22.86 10.61 5.47
CA PRO A 115 21.85 9.63 5.89
C PRO A 115 20.42 10.02 5.49
N GLN A 116 20.11 11.32 5.44
CA GLN A 116 18.79 11.81 5.03
C GLN A 116 18.56 11.72 3.52
N LEU A 117 19.62 11.73 2.70
CA LEU A 117 19.51 11.53 1.25
C LEU A 117 19.44 10.03 0.89
N PHE A 118 20.05 9.18 1.71
CA PHE A 118 20.21 7.76 1.42
C PHE A 118 18.92 7.00 1.03
N PRO A 119 17.77 7.13 1.72
CA PRO A 119 16.55 6.45 1.29
C PRO A 119 16.11 6.86 -0.12
N PHE A 120 16.16 8.15 -0.46
CA PHE A 120 15.84 8.63 -1.80
C PHE A 120 16.84 8.16 -2.85
N PHE A 121 18.13 8.09 -2.49
CA PHE A 121 19.16 7.53 -3.36
C PHE A 121 18.84 6.06 -3.73
N LEU A 122 18.34 5.26 -2.78
CA LEU A 122 17.95 3.87 -3.04
C LEU A 122 16.71 3.75 -3.93
N HIS A 123 15.87 4.79 -4.02
CA HIS A 123 14.75 4.86 -4.95
C HIS A 123 15.11 5.49 -6.31
N SER A 124 16.29 6.10 -6.44
CA SER A 124 16.73 6.72 -7.67
C SER A 124 16.91 5.72 -8.82
N ASP A 125 16.67 6.16 -10.05
CA ASP A 125 16.89 5.33 -11.24
C ASP A 125 18.34 4.87 -11.37
N GLN A 126 19.29 5.70 -10.93
CA GLN A 126 20.70 5.35 -10.93
C GLN A 126 20.97 4.09 -10.09
N PHE A 127 20.40 4.01 -8.89
CA PHE A 127 20.50 2.84 -8.04
C PHE A 127 19.66 1.69 -8.59
N MET A 128 18.40 1.95 -8.92
CA MET A 128 17.43 0.90 -9.26
C MET A 128 17.76 0.19 -10.58
N HIS A 129 18.20 0.90 -11.62
CA HIS A 129 18.67 0.26 -12.85
C HIS A 129 19.82 -0.68 -12.56
N ARG A 130 20.83 -0.21 -11.82
CA ARG A 130 21.98 -1.06 -11.47
C ARG A 130 21.57 -2.27 -10.63
N ALA A 131 20.67 -2.07 -9.67
CA ALA A 131 20.16 -3.12 -8.81
C ALA A 131 19.41 -4.22 -9.61
N VAL A 132 18.63 -3.82 -10.61
CA VAL A 132 17.94 -4.75 -11.52
C VAL A 132 18.95 -5.47 -12.42
N ASP A 133 19.92 -4.78 -13.01
CA ASP A 133 20.91 -5.36 -13.93
C ASP A 133 21.75 -6.47 -13.30
N ILE A 134 22.11 -6.32 -12.02
CA ILE A 134 22.93 -7.30 -11.29
C ILE A 134 22.11 -8.41 -10.62
N SER A 135 20.78 -8.38 -10.75
CA SER A 135 19.91 -9.38 -10.14
C SER A 135 20.01 -10.72 -10.86
N VAL A 136 20.04 -11.82 -10.11
CA VAL A 136 20.15 -13.18 -10.66
C VAL A 136 18.92 -14.04 -10.33
N GLY A 137 18.59 -14.96 -11.24
CA GLY A 137 17.47 -15.90 -11.11
C GLY A 137 16.22 -15.46 -11.87
N SER A 138 15.61 -16.38 -12.62
CA SER A 138 14.49 -16.08 -13.54
C SER A 138 13.16 -15.76 -12.83
N LEU A 139 12.69 -16.64 -11.93
CA LEU A 139 11.37 -16.49 -11.28
C LEU A 139 11.35 -15.44 -10.15
N SER A 140 12.50 -15.19 -9.54
CA SER A 140 12.63 -14.25 -8.44
C SER A 140 14.03 -13.63 -8.46
N PRO A 141 14.27 -12.69 -9.39
CA PRO A 141 15.55 -12.00 -9.51
C PRO A 141 15.99 -11.48 -8.15
N THR A 142 17.20 -11.82 -7.73
CA THR A 142 17.69 -11.54 -6.38
C THR A 142 19.06 -10.89 -6.45
N ILE A 143 19.25 -9.83 -5.68
CA ILE A 143 20.53 -9.14 -5.54
C ILE A 143 21.41 -9.87 -4.54
N ASN A 144 22.68 -10.03 -4.90
CA ASN A 144 23.73 -10.52 -4.02
C ASN A 144 24.54 -9.31 -3.50
N TRP A 145 24.70 -9.21 -2.18
CA TRP A 145 25.50 -8.16 -1.54
C TRP A 145 26.94 -8.11 -2.08
N GLY A 146 27.58 -9.25 -2.30
CA GLY A 146 28.96 -9.34 -2.79
C GLY A 146 29.15 -8.73 -4.19
N THR A 147 28.09 -8.70 -5.00
CA THR A 147 28.06 -8.00 -6.30
C THR A 147 27.72 -6.53 -6.08
N LEU A 148 26.60 -6.23 -5.40
CA LEU A 148 26.12 -4.86 -5.18
C LEU A 148 27.18 -3.97 -4.55
N LYS A 149 27.92 -4.47 -3.55
CA LYS A 149 28.92 -3.71 -2.80
C LYS A 149 30.05 -3.16 -3.69
N LYS A 150 30.29 -3.78 -4.85
CA LYS A 150 31.35 -3.41 -5.80
C LYS A 150 30.86 -2.40 -6.84
N GLU A 151 29.55 -2.27 -7.04
CA GLU A 151 28.96 -1.34 -8.00
C GLU A 151 29.29 0.11 -7.65
N LYS A 152 29.43 0.95 -8.67
CA LYS A 152 29.84 2.34 -8.52
C LYS A 152 28.65 3.26 -8.76
N PHE A 153 28.53 4.26 -7.89
CA PHE A 153 27.50 5.29 -7.96
C PHE A 153 28.13 6.67 -7.84
N LEU A 154 27.64 7.57 -8.67
CA LEU A 154 28.04 8.97 -8.72
C LEU A 154 27.23 9.73 -7.66
N LEU A 155 27.90 10.40 -6.73
CA LEU A 155 27.26 11.18 -5.66
C LEU A 155 27.66 12.65 -5.72
N PRO A 156 26.74 13.58 -5.39
CA PRO A 156 27.06 14.99 -5.28
C PRO A 156 27.96 15.31 -4.07
N PRO A 157 28.61 16.48 -4.06
CA PRO A 157 29.25 17.03 -2.87
C PRO A 157 28.32 17.10 -1.65
N LYS A 158 28.88 17.06 -0.44
CA LYS A 158 28.11 16.94 0.81
C LYS A 158 27.09 18.05 1.04
N ASP A 159 27.41 19.29 0.66
CA ASP A 159 26.50 20.44 0.74
C ASP A 159 25.31 20.29 -0.21
N GLN A 160 25.56 19.81 -1.44
CA GLN A 160 24.50 19.52 -2.40
C GLN A 160 23.66 18.32 -1.95
N GLN A 161 24.25 17.29 -1.34
CA GLN A 161 23.50 16.17 -0.74
C GLN A 161 22.51 16.67 0.32
N ALA A 162 22.94 17.56 1.22
CA ALA A 162 22.11 18.11 2.29
C ALA A 162 20.94 18.94 1.73
N ARG A 163 21.19 19.77 0.71
CA ARG A 163 20.15 20.56 0.04
C ARG A 163 19.13 19.66 -0.67
N LEU A 164 19.58 18.61 -1.36
CA LEU A 164 18.70 17.63 -2.00
C LEU A 164 17.86 16.88 -0.95
N ALA A 165 18.47 16.43 0.15
CA ALA A 165 17.75 15.77 1.24
C ALA A 165 16.67 16.69 1.82
N SER A 166 17.00 17.94 2.11
CA SER A 166 16.03 18.92 2.65
C SER A 166 14.86 19.15 1.70
N LEU A 167 15.11 19.24 0.39
CA LEU A 167 14.05 19.39 -0.61
C LEU A 167 13.16 18.15 -0.67
N LEU A 168 13.75 16.96 -0.74
CA LEU A 168 13.03 15.70 -0.89
C LEU A 168 12.19 15.37 0.35
N TRP A 169 12.70 15.65 1.55
CA TRP A 169 11.91 15.53 2.78
C TRP A 169 10.80 16.56 2.89
N ALA A 170 10.98 17.79 2.38
CA ALA A 170 9.89 18.76 2.33
C ALA A 170 8.77 18.30 1.37
N LEU A 171 9.11 17.66 0.25
CA LEU A 171 8.13 17.05 -0.65
C LEU A 171 7.42 15.86 0.01
N ASP A 172 8.18 14.99 0.68
CA ASP A 172 7.63 13.87 1.44
C ASP A 172 6.67 14.35 2.54
N GLU A 173 7.02 15.39 3.30
CA GLU A 173 6.12 15.95 4.32
C GLU A 173 4.79 16.41 3.73
N VAL A 174 4.79 17.07 2.57
CA VAL A 174 3.55 17.47 1.89
C VAL A 174 2.70 16.25 1.53
N MET A 175 3.32 15.21 0.97
CA MET A 175 2.63 13.96 0.63
C MET A 175 2.03 13.27 1.86
N GLU A 176 2.76 13.25 2.98
CA GLU A 176 2.28 12.68 4.23
C GLU A 176 1.08 13.47 4.79
N ARG A 177 1.12 14.80 4.75
CA ARG A 177 -0.03 15.62 5.18
C ARG A 177 -1.24 15.44 4.29
N GLU A 178 -1.06 15.33 2.97
CA GLU A 178 -2.16 15.05 2.05
C GLU A 178 -2.82 13.70 2.35
N ARG A 179 -2.01 12.68 2.68
CA ARG A 179 -2.51 11.36 3.09
C ARG A 179 -3.32 11.43 4.39
N GLU A 180 -2.84 12.16 5.40
CA GLU A 180 -3.56 12.38 6.65
C GLU A 180 -4.91 13.08 6.41
N VAL A 181 -4.94 14.09 5.55
CA VAL A 181 -6.17 14.80 5.17
C VAL A 181 -7.15 13.85 4.48
N LEU A 182 -6.67 13.03 3.53
CA LEU A 182 -7.51 12.06 2.83
C LEU A 182 -8.14 11.06 3.80
N GLU A 183 -7.36 10.49 4.71
CA GLU A 183 -7.86 9.55 5.72
C GLU A 183 -8.90 10.22 6.65
N GLY A 184 -8.65 11.48 7.04
CA GLY A 184 -9.59 12.28 7.82
C GLY A 184 -10.92 12.52 7.08
N LEU A 185 -10.85 12.83 5.79
CA LEU A 185 -12.03 13.03 4.95
C LEU A 185 -12.84 11.74 4.76
N GLU A 186 -12.19 10.60 4.55
CA GLU A 186 -12.88 9.30 4.43
C GLU A 186 -13.63 8.93 5.72
N LYS A 187 -13.00 9.15 6.88
CA LYS A 187 -13.63 8.96 8.20
C LYS A 187 -14.80 9.92 8.40
N ALA A 188 -14.62 11.20 8.05
CA ALA A 188 -15.68 12.21 8.17
C ALA A 188 -16.87 11.89 7.25
N ALA A 189 -16.62 11.52 6.00
CA ALA A 189 -17.64 11.13 5.04
C ALA A 189 -18.42 9.89 5.53
N SER A 190 -17.72 8.86 6.01
CA SER A 190 -18.33 7.64 6.56
C SER A 190 -19.18 7.95 7.80
N SER A 191 -18.67 8.80 8.70
CA SER A 191 -19.39 9.21 9.91
C SER A 191 -20.63 10.04 9.57
N TYR A 192 -20.51 10.99 8.64
CA TYR A 192 -21.62 11.80 8.18
C TYR A 192 -22.69 10.95 7.51
N PHE A 193 -22.31 10.06 6.59
CA PHE A 193 -23.23 9.12 5.95
C PHE A 193 -23.97 8.29 6.99
N PHE A 194 -23.25 7.67 7.93
CA PHE A 194 -23.86 6.88 9.00
C PHE A 194 -24.83 7.71 9.86
N ASN A 195 -24.45 8.94 10.21
CA ASN A 195 -25.33 9.84 10.96
C ASN A 195 -26.58 10.21 10.17
N VAL A 196 -26.49 10.50 8.88
CA VAL A 196 -27.65 10.84 8.05
C VAL A 196 -28.60 9.65 7.91
N ILE A 197 -28.10 8.45 7.62
CA ILE A 197 -28.98 7.27 7.47
C ILE A 197 -29.59 6.79 8.78
N THR A 198 -29.01 7.13 9.93
CA THR A 198 -29.53 6.73 11.25
C THR A 198 -30.31 7.83 11.95
N LYS A 199 -29.96 9.10 11.79
CA LYS A 199 -30.55 10.25 12.51
C LYS A 199 -31.24 11.26 11.59
N GLY A 200 -31.32 10.99 10.29
CA GLY A 200 -31.86 11.91 9.30
C GLY A 200 -31.00 13.17 9.13
N GLU A 201 -31.50 14.10 8.32
CA GLU A 201 -30.81 15.36 8.02
C GLU A 201 -30.96 16.41 9.14
N ASN A 202 -32.01 16.29 9.96
CA ASN A 202 -32.26 17.20 11.08
C ASN A 202 -31.71 16.62 12.39
N PHE A 203 -30.46 16.95 12.70
CA PHE A 203 -29.78 16.48 13.91
C PHE A 203 -30.39 16.97 15.24
N ASN A 204 -31.30 17.94 15.20
CA ASN A 204 -32.02 18.44 16.38
C ASN A 204 -33.35 17.73 16.61
N GLU A 205 -33.76 16.83 15.71
CA GLU A 205 -34.98 16.07 15.90
C GLU A 205 -34.87 15.14 17.11
N LYS A 206 -35.98 14.98 17.85
CA LYS A 206 -36.04 14.00 18.93
C LYS A 206 -35.80 12.61 18.35
N SER A 207 -35.01 11.81 19.04
CA SER A 207 -34.74 10.43 18.63
C SER A 207 -35.53 9.44 19.48
N ILE A 208 -35.90 8.31 18.86
CA ILE A 208 -36.51 7.16 19.52
C ILE A 208 -35.64 5.92 19.32
N LYS A 209 -35.79 4.93 20.22
CA LYS A 209 -35.01 3.69 20.19
C LYS A 209 -35.91 2.53 19.78
N TYR A 210 -35.44 1.73 18.82
CA TYR A 210 -36.05 0.46 18.45
C TYR A 210 -34.96 -0.59 18.39
N LYS A 211 -35.09 -1.62 19.22
CA LYS A 211 -34.02 -2.61 19.46
C LYS A 211 -32.71 -1.88 19.86
N SER A 212 -31.63 -2.06 19.11
CA SER A 212 -30.31 -1.46 19.34
C SER A 212 -30.05 -0.19 18.53
N ILE A 213 -31.01 0.29 17.73
CA ILE A 213 -30.83 1.42 16.81
C ILE A 213 -31.60 2.65 17.32
N ILE A 214 -30.98 3.82 17.18
CA ILE A 214 -31.56 5.13 17.50
C ILE A 214 -31.87 5.83 16.17
N TYR A 215 -33.09 6.35 16.01
CA TYR A 215 -33.55 7.00 14.78
C TYR A 215 -34.53 8.14 15.07
N PRO A 216 -34.83 9.01 14.10
CA PRO A 216 -35.71 10.16 14.30
C PRO A 216 -37.11 9.75 14.70
N SER A 217 -37.73 10.52 15.60
CA SER A 217 -39.11 10.31 16.05
C SER A 217 -40.16 10.38 14.94
N SER A 218 -39.85 11.09 13.85
CA SER A 218 -40.67 11.25 12.67
C SER A 218 -40.65 10.02 11.76
N TRP A 219 -39.65 9.14 11.91
CA TRP A 219 -39.50 7.96 11.07
C TRP A 219 -40.32 6.80 11.61
N GLN A 220 -40.85 5.99 10.70
CA GLN A 220 -41.65 4.82 11.03
C GLN A 220 -40.90 3.53 10.73
N VAL A 221 -40.97 2.57 11.65
CA VAL A 221 -40.47 1.21 11.41
C VAL A 221 -41.52 0.45 10.62
N VAL A 222 -41.18 0.07 9.40
CA VAL A 222 -42.05 -0.71 8.51
C VAL A 222 -41.38 -2.01 8.10
N HIS A 223 -42.18 -2.97 7.62
CA HIS A 223 -41.64 -4.19 7.03
C HIS A 223 -41.09 -3.90 5.62
N LEU A 224 -39.98 -4.54 5.25
CA LEU A 224 -39.33 -4.31 3.96
C LEU A 224 -40.25 -4.61 2.77
N ASP A 225 -41.12 -5.63 2.89
CA ASP A 225 -42.11 -6.01 1.87
C ASP A 225 -43.10 -4.89 1.54
N SER A 226 -43.34 -3.96 2.47
CA SER A 226 -44.17 -2.78 2.24
C SER A 226 -43.47 -1.68 1.43
N LEU A 227 -42.14 -1.74 1.31
CA LEU A 227 -41.31 -0.73 0.63
C LEU A 227 -40.87 -1.14 -0.77
N VAL A 228 -40.97 -2.42 -1.11
CA VAL A 228 -40.44 -2.96 -2.37
C VAL A 228 -41.53 -3.69 -3.14
N GLU A 229 -41.55 -3.52 -4.46
CA GLU A 229 -42.54 -4.17 -5.32
C GLU A 229 -42.35 -5.70 -5.37
N LYS A 230 -41.09 -6.15 -5.31
CA LYS A 230 -40.73 -7.56 -5.44
C LYS A 230 -39.43 -7.87 -4.72
N ILE A 231 -39.42 -8.99 -3.99
CA ILE A 231 -38.21 -9.63 -3.48
C ILE A 231 -38.14 -11.02 -4.10
N SER A 232 -37.06 -11.34 -4.80
CA SER A 232 -36.90 -12.66 -5.40
C SER A 232 -35.45 -13.07 -5.46
N ASN A 233 -35.22 -14.37 -5.31
CA ASN A 233 -33.93 -14.98 -5.63
C ASN A 233 -33.68 -14.97 -7.14
N GLY A 234 -32.39 -15.06 -7.49
CA GLY A 234 -31.96 -15.28 -8.86
C GLY A 234 -32.18 -16.72 -9.32
N ILE A 235 -31.45 -17.10 -10.36
CA ILE A 235 -31.50 -18.43 -10.97
C ILE A 235 -30.34 -19.29 -10.47
N SER A 236 -30.57 -20.60 -10.39
CA SER A 236 -29.57 -21.60 -9.95
C SER A 236 -29.12 -22.52 -11.10
N GLU A 237 -28.91 -21.95 -12.28
CA GLU A 237 -28.51 -22.69 -13.49
C GLU A 237 -27.00 -22.91 -13.60
N THR A 238 -26.61 -24.01 -14.27
CA THR A 238 -25.19 -24.31 -14.50
C THR A 238 -24.63 -23.37 -15.56
N GLN A 239 -23.50 -22.75 -15.24
CA GLN A 239 -22.93 -21.69 -16.05
C GLN A 239 -21.83 -22.23 -16.96
N ASN A 240 -21.73 -21.68 -18.17
CA ASN A 240 -20.75 -22.11 -19.16
C ASN A 240 -19.52 -21.18 -19.19
N ASN A 241 -18.36 -21.76 -19.49
CA ASN A 241 -17.10 -21.02 -19.66
C ASN A 241 -16.95 -20.44 -21.07
N ASN A 242 -17.86 -20.81 -21.97
CA ASN A 242 -17.87 -20.51 -23.40
C ASN A 242 -18.35 -19.08 -23.66
N LYS A 243 -18.84 -18.39 -22.61
CA LYS A 243 -19.42 -17.04 -22.64
C LYS A 243 -20.57 -16.88 -23.65
N LYS A 244 -21.37 -17.94 -23.81
CA LYS A 244 -22.52 -17.97 -24.73
C LYS A 244 -23.86 -17.96 -24.00
N GLY A 245 -24.85 -17.31 -24.61
CA GLY A 245 -26.21 -17.22 -24.08
C GLY A 245 -26.46 -15.99 -23.21
N LEU A 246 -27.35 -16.11 -22.22
CA LEU A 246 -27.79 -15.01 -21.36
C LEU A 246 -26.72 -14.67 -20.31
N LYS A 247 -26.51 -13.37 -20.08
CA LYS A 247 -25.66 -12.87 -18.99
C LYS A 247 -26.37 -12.99 -17.65
N VAL A 248 -25.66 -13.46 -16.65
CA VAL A 248 -26.19 -13.65 -15.29
C VAL A 248 -25.26 -13.03 -14.26
N THR A 249 -25.82 -12.27 -13.33
CA THR A 249 -25.08 -11.66 -12.23
C THR A 249 -24.73 -12.70 -11.17
N ARG A 250 -23.59 -12.52 -10.51
CA ARG A 250 -23.08 -13.32 -9.40
C ARG A 250 -22.67 -12.41 -8.25
N ILE A 251 -22.33 -13.00 -7.10
CA ILE A 251 -21.77 -12.23 -5.98
C ILE A 251 -20.51 -11.44 -6.39
N GLU A 252 -19.62 -12.06 -7.18
CA GLU A 252 -18.44 -11.40 -7.73
C GLU A 252 -18.78 -10.22 -8.66
N THR A 253 -19.92 -10.29 -9.36
CA THR A 253 -20.38 -9.24 -10.28
C THR A 253 -20.74 -7.95 -9.56
N ILE A 254 -21.21 -8.03 -8.31
CA ILE A 254 -21.66 -6.87 -7.52
C ILE A 254 -20.72 -6.53 -6.37
N SER A 255 -19.57 -7.20 -6.29
CA SER A 255 -18.61 -7.09 -5.18
C SER A 255 -18.12 -5.66 -4.93
N ASN A 256 -18.07 -4.84 -5.98
CA ASN A 256 -17.62 -3.45 -5.94
C ASN A 256 -18.78 -2.44 -5.86
N GLY A 257 -19.99 -2.87 -5.47
CA GLY A 257 -21.18 -2.00 -5.36
C GLY A 257 -21.75 -1.51 -6.69
N THR A 258 -21.20 -1.98 -7.82
CA THR A 258 -21.67 -1.73 -9.18
C THR A 258 -21.69 -3.05 -9.96
N ILE A 259 -22.45 -3.12 -11.05
CA ILE A 259 -22.50 -4.32 -11.89
C ILE A 259 -21.26 -4.35 -12.81
N GLU A 260 -20.31 -5.20 -12.47
CA GLU A 260 -19.10 -5.43 -13.27
C GLU A 260 -19.41 -6.38 -14.44
N ILE A 261 -19.69 -5.79 -15.60
CA ILE A 261 -20.14 -6.53 -16.80
C ILE A 261 -19.15 -7.60 -17.28
N ASN A 262 -17.86 -7.46 -16.95
CA ASN A 262 -16.79 -8.41 -17.25
C ASN A 262 -16.76 -9.61 -16.31
N LYS A 263 -17.40 -9.53 -15.14
CA LYS A 263 -17.52 -10.59 -14.13
C LYS A 263 -18.91 -11.24 -14.12
N VAL A 264 -19.70 -11.05 -15.17
CA VAL A 264 -20.95 -11.80 -15.34
C VAL A 264 -20.66 -13.23 -15.78
N GLY A 265 -21.52 -14.14 -15.37
CA GLY A 265 -21.56 -15.48 -15.91
C GLY A 265 -22.46 -15.59 -17.13
N PHE A 266 -22.49 -16.77 -17.74
CA PHE A 266 -23.28 -17.04 -18.93
C PHE A 266 -24.02 -18.37 -18.80
N ILE A 267 -25.27 -18.39 -19.23
CA ILE A 267 -26.09 -19.61 -19.32
C ILE A 267 -26.62 -19.77 -20.74
N GLU A 268 -26.56 -20.99 -21.27
CA GLU A 268 -27.14 -21.33 -22.55
C GLU A 268 -28.37 -22.20 -22.26
N THR A 269 -29.55 -21.68 -22.58
CA THR A 269 -30.81 -22.29 -22.18
C THR A 269 -31.90 -21.97 -23.19
N LYS A 270 -32.87 -22.87 -23.31
CA LYS A 270 -34.10 -22.66 -24.08
C LYS A 270 -35.28 -22.24 -23.19
N MET A 271 -35.09 -22.22 -21.86
CA MET A 271 -36.11 -21.80 -20.90
C MET A 271 -36.26 -20.28 -20.89
N ASP A 272 -37.49 -19.81 -20.64
CA ASP A 272 -37.76 -18.39 -20.51
C ASP A 272 -37.42 -17.89 -19.10
N TYR A 273 -36.41 -17.01 -19.05
CA TYR A 273 -35.94 -16.35 -17.83
C TYR A 273 -36.37 -14.88 -17.73
N SER A 274 -37.31 -14.43 -18.57
CA SER A 274 -37.75 -13.02 -18.61
C SER A 274 -38.21 -12.50 -17.25
N LYS A 275 -38.78 -13.36 -16.38
CA LYS A 275 -39.21 -12.99 -15.02
C LYS A 275 -38.07 -12.61 -14.04
N TYR A 276 -36.81 -12.94 -14.38
CA TYR A 276 -35.61 -12.61 -13.61
C TYR A 276 -34.77 -11.52 -14.28
N LYS A 277 -35.25 -10.98 -15.41
CA LYS A 277 -34.56 -9.90 -16.11
C LYS A 277 -34.52 -8.67 -15.20
N LEU A 278 -33.31 -8.22 -14.90
CA LEU A 278 -33.10 -7.02 -14.12
C LEU A 278 -33.54 -5.77 -14.88
N GLN A 279 -34.18 -4.86 -14.17
CA GLN A 279 -34.57 -3.55 -14.64
C GLN A 279 -33.67 -2.48 -14.05
N VAL A 280 -33.62 -1.32 -14.71
CA VAL A 280 -32.93 -0.15 -14.16
C VAL A 280 -33.66 0.28 -12.89
N GLY A 281 -32.94 0.36 -11.78
CA GLY A 281 -33.51 0.65 -10.45
C GLY A 281 -33.61 -0.58 -9.54
N ASP A 282 -33.45 -1.80 -10.07
CA ASP A 282 -33.38 -3.00 -9.24
C ASP A 282 -32.14 -2.95 -8.34
N ILE A 283 -32.34 -3.30 -7.05
CA ILE A 283 -31.27 -3.41 -6.07
C ILE A 283 -30.87 -4.87 -5.93
N LEU A 284 -29.60 -5.16 -6.22
CA LEU A 284 -29.03 -6.49 -6.02
C LEU A 284 -28.39 -6.58 -4.63
N PHE A 285 -28.71 -7.67 -3.92
CA PHE A 285 -28.18 -7.94 -2.59
C PHE A 285 -27.67 -9.38 -2.50
N SER A 286 -26.44 -9.56 -2.01
CA SER A 286 -25.92 -10.90 -1.72
C SER A 286 -26.34 -11.35 -0.33
N HIS A 287 -27.00 -12.51 -0.24
CA HIS A 287 -27.38 -13.15 1.02
C HIS A 287 -26.53 -14.39 1.35
N ILE A 288 -25.47 -14.63 0.59
CA ILE A 288 -24.48 -15.68 0.82
C ILE A 288 -23.09 -15.05 0.93
N ASN A 289 -22.25 -15.57 1.83
CA ASN A 289 -20.84 -15.19 1.89
C ASN A 289 -20.06 -16.01 0.85
N SER A 290 -19.22 -15.35 0.06
CA SER A 290 -18.20 -15.99 -0.79
C SER A 290 -16.82 -15.66 -0.27
#